data_AF-A0A8S3JPS7-F1
#
_entry.id   AF-A0A8S3JPS7-F1
#
_cell.length_a   1.000
_cell.length_b   1.000
_cell.length_c   1.000
_cell.angle_alpha   90.00
_cell.angle_beta   90.00
_cell.angle_gamma   90.00
#
_symmetry.space_group_name_H-M   'P 1'
#
loop_
_entity.id
_entity.type
_entity.pdbx_description
1 polymer ?
#
loop_
_entity_poly.entity_id
_entity_poly.type
_entity_poly.pdbx_seq_one_letter_code
_entity_poly.pdbx_strand_id
1 'polypeptide(L)'
;ISSKDQALLVEKILKFLWFIILYQEDDCQYRLKSFGCPANQHKYIINGNEPLTAVNYFNDRWQIPLRYPHLPVVELYHPNDNNRSYTLPMELVAVDEGQPNLQAITTEQHIEA
;
A
#
# COMPACT_ATOMS: atom_id res chain seq x y z
N ILE A 1 12.07 20.47 5.83
CA ILE A 1 11.41 19.28 6.45
C ILE A 1 12.40 18.13 6.35
N SER A 2 12.72 17.45 7.44
CA SER A 2 13.62 16.29 7.39
C SER A 2 12.94 15.14 6.64
N SER A 3 13.71 14.28 5.96
CA SER A 3 13.16 13.10 5.24
C SER A 3 12.29 12.21 6.16
N LYS A 4 12.59 12.15 7.46
CA LYS A 4 11.78 11.45 8.46
C LYS A 4 10.42 12.10 8.72
N ASP A 5 10.36 13.43 8.74
CA ASP A 5 9.11 14.16 8.99
C ASP A 5 8.16 14.05 7.78
N GLN A 6 8.72 13.99 6.56
CA GLN A 6 7.94 13.74 5.34
C GLN A 6 7.28 12.36 5.36
N ALA A 7 8.03 11.31 5.74
CA ALA A 7 7.49 9.96 5.84
C ALA A 7 6.35 9.86 6.87
N LEU A 8 6.52 10.49 8.05
CA LEU A 8 5.49 10.55 9.10
C LEU A 8 4.23 11.30 8.64
N LEU A 9 4.38 12.39 7.89
CA LEU A 9 3.24 13.14 7.35
C LEU A 9 2.45 12.29 6.36
N VAL A 10 3.15 11.64 5.43
CA VAL A 10 2.55 10.76 4.42
C VAL A 10 1.82 9.60 5.10
N GLU A 11 2.44 8.96 6.08
CA GLU A 11 1.81 7.87 6.84
C GLU A 11 0.54 8.34 7.57
N LYS A 12 0.57 9.53 8.18
CA LYS A 12 -0.61 10.10 8.86
C LYS A 12 -1.76 10.35 7.89
N ILE A 13 -1.49 10.88 6.70
CA ILE A 13 -2.52 11.14 5.69
C ILE A 13 -3.11 9.82 5.19
N LEU A 14 -2.25 8.89 4.80
CA LEU A 14 -2.66 7.65 4.15
C LEU A 14 -3.40 6.70 5.09
N LYS A 15 -3.17 6.77 6.41
CA LYS A 15 -3.95 5.98 7.41
C LYS A 15 -5.45 6.26 7.38
N PHE A 16 -5.88 7.44 6.93
CA PHE A 16 -7.30 7.79 6.85
C PHE A 16 -7.95 7.42 5.52
N LEU A 17 -7.18 6.87 4.57
CA LEU A 17 -7.69 6.47 3.27
C LEU A 17 -8.07 4.98 3.24
N TRP A 18 -9.00 4.66 2.38
CA TRP A 18 -9.31 3.31 1.91
C TRP A 18 -8.53 3.00 0.65
N PHE A 19 -8.13 1.74 0.53
CA PHE A 19 -7.33 1.23 -0.58
C PHE A 19 -7.96 -0.01 -1.19
N ILE A 20 -7.75 -0.18 -2.48
CA ILE A 20 -8.15 -1.35 -3.26
C ILE A 20 -6.91 -2.01 -3.88
N ILE A 21 -6.99 -3.31 -4.15
CA ILE A 21 -5.90 -4.09 -4.75
C ILE A 21 -6.16 -4.20 -6.26
N LEU A 22 -5.19 -3.79 -7.08
CA LEU A 22 -5.42 -3.60 -8.52
C LEU A 22 -5.36 -4.86 -9.37
N TYR A 23 -4.73 -5.93 -8.88
CA TYR A 23 -4.52 -7.15 -9.67
C TYR A 23 -5.55 -8.26 -9.39
N GLN A 24 -6.44 -8.03 -8.42
CA GLN A 24 -7.50 -8.96 -8.06
C GLN A 24 -8.84 -8.29 -8.33
N GLU A 25 -9.76 -8.99 -8.98
CA GLU A 25 -11.16 -8.56 -9.10
C GLU A 25 -11.85 -8.84 -7.77
N ASP A 26 -11.60 -7.99 -6.78
CA ASP A 26 -12.26 -8.03 -5.48
C ASP A 26 -12.64 -6.60 -5.08
N ASP A 27 -13.90 -6.40 -4.74
CA ASP A 27 -14.45 -5.11 -4.28
C ASP A 27 -14.11 -4.84 -2.79
N CYS A 28 -13.21 -5.65 -2.22
CA CYS A 28 -12.76 -5.49 -0.85
C CYS A 28 -11.91 -4.21 -0.68
N GLN A 29 -12.28 -3.43 0.34
CA GLN A 29 -11.56 -2.23 0.74
C GLN A 29 -10.68 -2.51 1.95
N TYR A 30 -9.46 -1.98 1.91
CA TYR A 30 -8.45 -2.18 2.94
C TYR A 30 -7.97 -0.85 3.53
N ARG A 31 -7.42 -0.93 4.74
CA ARG A 31 -6.74 0.18 5.41
C ARG A 31 -5.24 -0.02 5.38
N LEU A 32 -4.51 1.08 5.26
CA LEU A 32 -3.05 1.07 5.41
C LEU A 32 -2.68 0.85 6.87
N LYS A 33 -1.84 -0.17 7.13
CA LYS A 33 -1.24 -0.43 8.43
C LYS A 33 0.13 0.21 8.54
N SER A 34 1.02 -0.09 7.59
CA SER A 34 2.42 0.33 7.64
C SER A 34 3.11 0.30 6.26
N PHE A 35 4.30 0.90 6.18
CA PHE A 35 5.22 0.75 5.06
C PHE A 35 6.35 -0.22 5.43
N GLY A 36 6.70 -1.10 4.49
CA GLY A 36 7.83 -2.03 4.61
C GLY A 36 9.07 -1.56 3.86
N CYS A 37 10.00 -2.50 3.66
CA CYS A 37 11.17 -2.29 2.81
C CYS A 37 10.80 -2.20 1.32
N PRO A 38 11.72 -1.70 0.47
CA PRO A 38 11.56 -1.74 -0.99
C PRO A 38 11.14 -3.12 -1.53
N ALA A 39 10.30 -3.15 -2.57
CA ALA A 39 9.76 -4.40 -3.13
C ALA A 39 10.85 -5.35 -3.66
N ASN A 40 11.98 -4.84 -4.16
CA ASN A 40 13.14 -5.65 -4.54
C ASN A 40 13.88 -6.29 -3.36
N GLN A 41 13.67 -5.81 -2.15
CA GLN A 41 14.28 -6.32 -0.92
C GLN A 41 13.30 -7.11 -0.06
N HIS A 42 11.99 -6.87 -0.22
CA HIS A 42 10.95 -7.61 0.49
C HIS A 42 10.91 -9.06 0.02
N LYS A 43 10.90 -10.01 0.96
CA LYS A 43 10.90 -11.44 0.68
C LYS A 43 9.65 -12.10 1.24
N TYR A 44 8.92 -12.81 0.39
CA TYR A 44 7.81 -13.67 0.80
C TYR A 44 8.32 -15.07 1.13
N ILE A 45 7.89 -15.60 2.28
CA ILE A 45 8.13 -16.99 2.67
C ILE A 45 6.86 -17.77 2.33
N ILE A 46 6.96 -18.66 1.35
CA ILE A 46 5.83 -19.49 0.91
C ILE A 46 6.11 -20.91 1.38
N ASN A 47 5.42 -21.35 2.45
CA ASN A 47 5.32 -22.74 2.93
C ASN A 47 6.47 -23.70 2.53
N GLY A 48 7.69 -23.40 2.95
CA GLY A 48 8.86 -24.30 2.78
C GLY A 48 9.72 -24.08 1.54
N ASN A 49 9.33 -23.16 0.64
CA ASN A 49 10.17 -22.76 -0.49
C ASN A 49 11.18 -21.68 -0.10
N GLU A 50 12.22 -21.52 -0.93
CA GLU A 50 13.18 -20.43 -0.77
C GLU A 50 12.48 -19.07 -0.80
N PRO A 51 12.92 -18.10 0.02
CA PRO A 51 12.32 -16.77 0.05
C PRO A 51 12.39 -16.08 -1.32
N LEU A 52 11.24 -15.77 -1.90
CA LEU A 52 11.14 -15.03 -3.17
C LEU A 52 11.01 -13.54 -2.90
N THR A 53 11.72 -12.72 -3.67
CA THR A 53 11.52 -11.26 -3.61
C THR A 53 10.10 -10.91 -4.07
N ALA A 54 9.56 -9.76 -3.67
CA ALA A 54 8.24 -9.35 -4.16
C ALA A 54 8.20 -9.24 -5.69
N VAL A 55 9.29 -8.73 -6.28
CA VAL A 55 9.44 -8.68 -7.75
C VAL A 55 9.25 -10.05 -8.40
N ASN A 56 9.96 -11.08 -7.90
CA ASN A 56 9.87 -12.41 -8.46
C ASN A 56 8.51 -13.06 -8.15
N TYR A 57 8.02 -12.89 -6.92
CA TYR A 57 6.75 -13.46 -6.50
C TYR A 57 5.58 -13.00 -7.37
N PHE A 58 5.48 -11.70 -7.64
CA PHE A 58 4.39 -11.16 -8.47
C PHE A 58 4.55 -11.46 -9.95
N ASN A 59 5.79 -11.48 -10.45
CA ASN A 59 6.08 -11.87 -11.81
C ASN A 59 5.76 -13.36 -12.06
N ASP A 60 6.15 -14.25 -11.16
CA ASP A 60 6.00 -15.69 -11.38
C ASP A 60 4.55 -16.14 -11.19
N ARG A 61 3.84 -15.57 -10.20
CA ARG A 61 2.48 -16.01 -9.84
C ARG A 61 1.37 -15.34 -10.64
N TRP A 62 1.54 -14.07 -11.01
CA TRP A 62 0.51 -13.30 -11.73
C TRP A 62 0.99 -12.72 -13.06
N GLN A 63 2.24 -12.97 -13.47
CA GLN A 63 2.85 -12.35 -14.66
C GLN A 63 2.84 -10.82 -14.64
N ILE A 64 3.02 -10.25 -13.44
CA ILE A 64 3.06 -8.80 -13.23
C ILE A 64 4.52 -8.37 -13.01
N PRO A 65 5.19 -7.80 -14.03
CA PRO A 65 6.49 -7.18 -13.85
C PRO A 65 6.33 -5.82 -13.14
N LEU A 66 6.83 -5.73 -11.91
CA LEU A 66 6.81 -4.47 -11.16
C LEU A 66 7.68 -3.42 -11.85
N ARG A 67 7.11 -2.25 -12.15
CA ARG A 67 7.81 -1.12 -12.80
C ARG A 67 8.59 -0.31 -11.78
N TYR A 68 8.15 -0.29 -10.53
CA TYR A 68 8.76 0.52 -9.47
C TYR A 68 9.28 -0.35 -8.30
N PRO A 69 10.23 -1.26 -8.54
CA PRO A 69 10.68 -2.22 -7.53
C PRO A 69 11.47 -1.58 -6.36
N HIS A 70 11.89 -0.32 -6.50
CA HIS A 70 12.56 0.45 -5.46
C HIS A 70 11.58 1.12 -4.48
N LEU A 71 10.29 1.19 -4.81
CA LEU A 71 9.26 1.70 -3.92
C LEU A 71 8.96 0.68 -2.80
N PRO A 72 8.54 1.16 -1.62
CA PRO A 72 8.23 0.29 -0.49
C PRO A 72 7.04 -0.62 -0.78
N VAL A 73 7.01 -1.76 -0.10
CA VAL A 73 5.76 -2.51 0.08
C VAL A 73 4.87 -1.82 1.11
N VAL A 74 3.57 -1.99 0.98
CA VAL A 74 2.55 -1.55 1.93
C VAL A 74 1.94 -2.75 2.62
N GLU A 75 1.69 -2.63 3.92
CA GLU A 75 0.91 -3.60 4.68
C GLU A 75 -0.53 -3.09 4.77
N LEU A 76 -1.46 -3.85 4.21
CA LEU A 76 -2.89 -3.57 4.23
C LEU A 76 -3.59 -4.55 5.17
N TYR A 77 -4.70 -4.11 5.77
CA TYR A 77 -5.57 -4.97 6.56
C TYR A 77 -7.03 -4.65 6.29
N HIS A 78 -7.88 -5.65 6.40
CA HIS A 78 -9.32 -5.45 6.35
C HIS A 78 -9.82 -5.20 7.78
N PRO A 79 -10.54 -4.10 8.09
CA PRO A 79 -10.93 -3.78 9.47
C PRO A 79 -11.81 -4.84 10.16
N ASN A 80 -12.53 -5.64 9.37
CA ASN A 80 -13.34 -6.76 9.89
C ASN A 80 -12.52 -8.06 10.05
N ASP A 81 -11.26 -8.09 9.60
CA ASP A 81 -10.34 -9.24 9.74
C ASP A 81 -8.94 -8.75 10.15
N ASN A 82 -8.80 -8.36 11.42
CA ASN A 82 -7.53 -7.86 11.97
C ASN A 82 -6.43 -8.93 12.09
N ASN A 83 -6.75 -10.21 11.90
CA ASN A 83 -5.78 -11.29 11.97
C ASN A 83 -5.05 -11.51 10.65
N ARG A 84 -5.54 -10.95 9.55
CA ARG A 84 -4.90 -11.05 8.23
C ARG A 84 -4.42 -9.68 7.76
N SER A 85 -3.12 -9.60 7.50
CA SER A 85 -2.55 -8.49 6.75
C SER A 85 -1.98 -8.98 5.42
N TYR A 86 -2.05 -8.09 4.44
CA TYR A 86 -1.59 -8.30 3.09
C TYR A 86 -0.43 -7.35 2.84
N THR A 87 0.74 -7.90 2.61
CA THR A 87 1.89 -7.10 2.19
C THR A 87 1.95 -7.10 0.68
N LEU A 88 1.90 -5.91 0.06
CA LEU A 88 1.84 -5.73 -1.39
C LEU A 88 2.80 -4.63 -1.84
N PRO A 89 3.41 -4.72 -3.03
CA PRO A 89 4.09 -3.57 -3.65
C PRO A 89 3.13 -2.39 -3.78
N MET A 90 3.60 -1.17 -3.46
CA MET A 90 2.80 0.05 -3.55
C MET A 90 2.15 0.25 -4.93
N GLU A 91 2.80 -0.20 -6.00
CA GLU A 91 2.28 -0.13 -7.38
C GLU A 91 0.99 -0.93 -7.59
N LEU A 92 0.73 -1.95 -6.78
CA LEU A 92 -0.41 -2.85 -6.91
C LEU A 92 -1.62 -2.42 -6.07
N VAL A 93 -1.58 -1.22 -5.51
CA VAL A 93 -2.59 -0.70 -4.58
C VAL A 93 -2.99 0.69 -5.05
N ALA A 94 -4.30 0.96 -5.07
CA ALA A 94 -4.84 2.29 -5.35
C ALA A 94 -5.68 2.81 -4.18
N VAL A 95 -5.80 4.13 -4.10
CA VAL A 95 -6.75 4.79 -3.20
C VAL A 95 -8.14 4.59 -3.78
N ASP A 96 -9.07 4.11 -2.95
CA ASP A 96 -10.46 3.87 -3.34
C ASP A 96 -11.15 5.18 -3.79
N GLU A 97 -11.93 5.11 -4.85
CA GLU A 97 -12.60 6.28 -5.42
C GLU A 97 -13.87 6.64 -4.63
N GLY A 98 -14.21 7.93 -4.59
CA GLY A 98 -15.47 8.39 -3.97
C GLY A 98 -15.51 8.36 -2.44
N GLN A 99 -14.40 8.05 -1.77
CA GLN A 99 -14.33 8.14 -0.32
C GLN A 99 -14.39 9.61 0.16
N PRO A 100 -15.12 9.92 1.24
CA PRO A 100 -15.21 11.28 1.76
C PRO A 100 -13.85 11.73 2.31
N ASN A 101 -13.47 12.98 2.03
CA ASN A 101 -12.32 13.57 2.70
C ASN A 101 -12.67 13.83 4.17
N LEU A 102 -12.05 13.08 5.08
CA LEU A 102 -12.28 13.20 6.52
C LEU A 102 -11.38 14.26 7.18
N GLN A 103 -10.43 14.84 6.44
CA GLN A 103 -9.54 15.87 6.95
C GLN A 103 -10.15 17.27 6.78
N ALA A 104 -9.87 18.15 7.74
CA ALA A 104 -10.20 19.55 7.62
C ALA A 104 -9.48 20.14 6.40
N ILE A 105 -10.23 20.87 5.58
CA ILE A 105 -9.71 21.57 4.42
C ILE A 105 -8.70 22.62 4.90
N THR A 106 -7.50 22.64 4.32
CA THR A 106 -6.50 23.64 4.69
C THR A 106 -6.85 25.01 4.10
N THR A 107 -6.21 26.07 4.62
CA THR A 107 -6.40 27.43 4.10
C THR A 107 -6.10 27.52 2.61
N GLU A 108 -5.06 26.83 2.11
CA GLU A 108 -4.75 26.84 0.68
C GLU A 108 -5.82 26.13 -0.15
N GLN A 109 -6.32 24.98 0.32
CA GLN A 109 -7.39 24.23 -0.36
C GLN A 109 -8.72 24.99 -0.39
N HIS A 110 -8.97 25.86 0.59
CA HIS A 110 -10.14 26.75 0.61
C HIS A 110 -10.10 27.86 -0.45
N ILE A 111 -8.91 28.25 -0.91
CA ILE A 111 -8.74 29.32 -1.92
C ILE A 111 -9.01 28.78 -3.34
N GLU A 112 -8.85 27.47 -3.54
CA GLU A 112 -8.97 26.79 -4.84
C GLU A 112 -10.34 26.11 -5.05
N ALA A 113 -11.24 26.13 -4.06
CA ALA A 113 -12.57 25.51 -4.10
C ALA A 113 -13.68 26.51 -4.46
#